data_AF-A0A0R3TQJ3-F1
#
_entry.id   AF-A0A0R3TQJ3-F1
#
_cell.length_a   1.000
_cell.length_b   1.000
_cell.length_c   1.000
_cell.angle_alpha   90.00
_cell.angle_beta   90.00
_cell.angle_gamma   90.00
#
_symmetry.space_group_name_H-M   'P 1'
#
loop_
_entity.id
_entity.type
_entity.pdbx_description
1 polymer ?
#
loop_
_entity_poly.entity_id
_entity_poly.type
_entity_poly.pdbx_seq_one_letter_code
_entity_poly.pdbx_strand_id
1 'polypeptide(L)'
;MSEFSIRVGDYSVVTISTGAGSGHPLYVLTLSPTTVQVLNIPPFYNRASLYAFFITFGPIIKFSYNKADCFAHIEYRKEASIDALTSTPMTVAYSLPIQKASFSQIVADSRKTWLKNAEALKKESEEALQKYFEEKIYGDQDTEDEDDGGWTTVKPKKRCVR
;
A
#
# COMPACT_ATOMS: atom_id res chain seq x y z
N MET A 1 -10.92 28.88 26.63
CA MET A 1 -9.55 28.46 26.27
C MET A 1 -9.49 28.42 24.75
N SER A 2 -8.49 29.04 24.14
CA SER A 2 -8.32 29.01 22.68
C SER A 2 -7.93 27.60 22.26
N GLU A 3 -8.73 26.99 21.41
CA GLU A 3 -8.51 25.66 20.87
C GLU A 3 -7.48 25.75 19.75
N PHE A 4 -6.36 25.03 19.90
CA PHE A 4 -5.30 24.99 18.91
C PHE A 4 -5.22 23.58 18.31
N SER A 5 -4.91 23.51 17.01
CA SER A 5 -4.54 22.23 16.40
C SER A 5 -3.12 21.85 16.81
N ILE A 6 -2.87 20.56 16.98
CA ILE A 6 -1.53 20.06 17.27
C ILE A 6 -0.76 20.00 15.95
N ARG A 7 0.43 20.62 15.93
CA ARG A 7 1.39 20.47 14.84
C ARG A 7 2.71 19.91 15.36
N VAL A 8 3.28 18.96 14.62
CA VAL A 8 4.58 18.35 14.89
C VAL A 8 5.42 18.48 13.62
N GLY A 9 6.26 19.52 13.56
CA GLY A 9 6.93 19.90 12.31
C GLY A 9 5.89 20.27 11.24
N ASP A 10 6.01 19.64 10.06
CA ASP A 10 5.10 19.84 8.93
C ASP A 10 3.79 19.03 9.03
N TYR A 11 3.64 18.23 10.08
CA TYR A 11 2.47 17.37 10.29
C TYR A 11 1.43 18.06 11.16
N SER A 12 0.16 17.98 10.75
CA SER A 12 -0.99 18.25 11.62
C SER A 12 -1.48 16.94 12.24
N VAL A 13 -1.91 16.96 13.50
CA VAL A 13 -2.37 15.73 14.18
C VAL A 13 -3.89 15.71 14.27
N VAL A 14 -4.48 14.58 13.90
CA VAL A 14 -5.91 14.31 14.05
C VAL A 14 -6.08 13.08 14.93
N THR A 15 -6.78 13.22 16.06
CA THR A 15 -6.96 12.10 17.00
C THR A 15 -8.24 11.34 16.68
N ILE A 16 -8.15 10.02 16.59
CA ILE A 16 -9.30 9.13 16.49
C ILE A 16 -9.48 8.34 17.80
N SER A 17 -10.72 8.17 18.25
CA SER A 17 -11.08 7.30 19.36
C SER A 17 -11.47 5.92 18.84
N THR A 18 -10.80 4.89 19.33
CA THR A 18 -11.02 3.48 18.94
C THR A 18 -12.04 2.76 19.82
N GLY A 19 -12.67 3.47 20.77
CA GLY A 19 -13.66 2.93 21.71
C GLY A 19 -13.09 2.35 23.01
N ALA A 20 -11.77 2.13 23.11
CA ALA A 20 -11.11 1.60 24.32
C ALA A 20 -10.56 2.70 25.27
N GLY A 21 -10.99 3.95 25.10
CA GLY A 21 -10.57 5.08 25.95
C GLY A 21 -9.21 5.69 25.60
N SER A 22 -8.42 5.07 24.71
CA SER A 22 -7.19 5.65 24.18
C SER A 22 -7.41 6.28 22.79
N GLY A 23 -7.01 7.54 22.66
CA GLY A 23 -6.95 8.25 21.38
C GLY A 23 -5.73 7.81 20.58
N HIS A 24 -5.92 7.58 19.29
CA HIS A 24 -4.86 7.23 18.35
C HIS A 24 -4.57 8.42 17.42
N PRO A 25 -3.33 8.95 17.38
CA PRO A 25 -3.00 10.09 16.53
C PRO A 25 -2.75 9.66 15.09
N LEU A 26 -3.43 10.30 14.15
CA LEU A 26 -3.14 10.29 12.73
C LEU A 26 -2.29 11.51 12.39
N TYR A 27 -1.27 11.35 11.55
CA TYR A 27 -0.43 12.46 11.11
C TYR A 27 -0.81 12.85 9.68
N VAL A 28 -1.20 14.10 9.49
CA VAL A 28 -1.63 14.66 8.21
C VAL A 28 -0.51 15.54 7.67
N LEU A 29 0.00 15.19 6.50
CA LEU A 29 0.96 15.97 5.72
C LEU A 29 0.24 16.59 4.52
N THR A 30 0.30 17.91 4.40
CA THR A 30 -0.23 18.62 3.24
C THR A 30 0.78 18.58 2.10
N LEU A 31 0.41 17.98 0.98
CA LEU A 31 1.28 17.87 -0.21
C LEU A 31 0.97 18.96 -1.24
N SER A 32 -0.30 19.39 -1.32
CA SER A 32 -0.76 20.48 -2.17
C SER A 32 -2.02 21.12 -1.55
N PRO A 33 -2.55 22.23 -2.11
CA PRO A 33 -3.79 22.86 -1.60
C PRO A 33 -5.02 21.95 -1.60
N THR A 34 -5.02 20.86 -2.37
CA THR A 34 -6.14 19.90 -2.46
C THR A 34 -5.76 18.47 -2.11
N THR A 35 -4.48 18.19 -1.87
CA THR A 35 -3.98 16.83 -1.62
C THR A 35 -3.27 16.71 -0.28
N VAL A 36 -3.65 15.68 0.50
CA VAL A 36 -2.98 15.31 1.75
C VAL A 36 -2.53 13.85 1.75
N GLN A 37 -1.51 13.56 2.56
CA GLN A 37 -1.13 12.22 2.96
C GLN A 37 -1.37 12.05 4.45
N VAL A 38 -2.04 10.97 4.82
CA VAL A 38 -2.31 10.62 6.22
C VAL A 38 -1.52 9.38 6.59
N LEU A 39 -0.71 9.49 7.64
CA LEU A 39 0.17 8.44 8.16
C LEU A 39 -0.36 7.89 9.48
N ASN A 40 0.26 6.78 9.91
CA ASN A 40 -0.05 6.10 11.17
C ASN A 40 -1.51 5.62 11.23
N ILE A 41 -2.07 5.12 10.13
CA ILE A 41 -3.43 4.59 10.11
C ILE A 41 -3.42 3.19 10.72
N PRO A 42 -4.27 2.88 11.73
CA PRO A 42 -4.33 1.55 12.29
C PRO A 42 -4.68 0.48 11.25
N PRO A 43 -4.04 -0.71 11.30
CA PRO A 43 -4.19 -1.75 10.28
C PRO A 43 -5.56 -2.42 10.29
N PHE A 44 -6.40 -2.12 11.28
CA PHE A 44 -7.73 -2.69 11.44
C PHE A 44 -8.80 -1.99 10.58
N TYR A 45 -8.49 -0.81 10.04
CA TYR A 45 -9.42 -0.11 9.17
C TYR A 45 -9.35 -0.60 7.73
N ASN A 46 -10.51 -0.59 7.07
CA ASN A 46 -10.61 -0.87 5.66
C ASN A 46 -10.84 0.42 4.86
N ARG A 47 -10.63 0.32 3.54
CA ARG A 47 -10.78 1.45 2.62
C ARG A 47 -12.13 2.16 2.76
N ALA A 48 -13.22 1.41 2.94
CA ALA A 48 -14.57 1.97 3.05
C ALA A 48 -14.76 2.78 4.34
N SER A 49 -14.31 2.25 5.49
CA SER A 49 -14.38 2.93 6.79
C SER A 49 -13.55 4.22 6.81
N LEU A 50 -12.35 4.19 6.24
CA LEU A 50 -11.51 5.38 6.12
C LEU A 50 -12.11 6.40 5.17
N TYR A 51 -12.65 5.97 4.02
CA TYR A 51 -13.32 6.88 3.10
C TYR A 51 -14.52 7.58 3.76
N ALA A 52 -15.36 6.82 4.48
CA ALA A 52 -16.50 7.35 5.22
C ALA A 52 -16.09 8.31 6.34
N PHE A 53 -14.91 8.12 6.94
CA PHE A 53 -14.33 9.07 7.88
C PHE A 53 -13.85 10.34 7.16
N PHE A 54 -13.03 10.23 6.13
CA PHE A 54 -12.42 11.42 5.51
C PHE A 54 -13.43 12.28 4.72
N ILE A 55 -14.53 11.70 4.25
CA ILE A 55 -15.58 12.49 3.56
C ILE A 55 -16.29 13.46 4.51
N THR A 56 -16.20 13.29 5.84
CA THR A 56 -16.79 14.23 6.81
C THR A 56 -16.11 15.60 6.78
N PHE A 57 -14.87 15.67 6.31
CA PHE A 57 -14.13 16.94 6.16
C PHE A 57 -14.40 17.63 4.83
N GLY A 58 -14.91 16.89 3.83
CA GLY A 58 -15.30 17.45 2.53
C GLY A 58 -15.37 16.42 1.41
N PRO A 59 -15.88 16.82 0.24
CA PRO A 59 -16.01 15.94 -0.92
C PRO A 59 -14.64 15.51 -1.47
N ILE A 60 -14.44 14.19 -1.57
CA ILE A 60 -13.21 13.56 -2.04
C ILE A 60 -13.30 13.27 -3.55
N ILE A 61 -12.26 13.63 -4.30
CA ILE A 61 -12.05 13.27 -5.72
C ILE A 61 -11.38 11.90 -5.81
N LYS A 62 -10.28 11.73 -5.08
CA LYS A 62 -9.45 10.53 -5.14
C LYS A 62 -9.07 10.07 -3.74
N PHE A 63 -9.23 8.78 -3.50
CA PHE A 63 -8.85 8.13 -2.25
C PHE A 63 -8.05 6.88 -2.53
N SER A 64 -6.81 6.84 -2.07
CA SER A 64 -5.96 5.65 -2.06
C SER A 64 -5.61 5.29 -0.61
N TYR A 65 -5.62 4.00 -0.30
CA TYR A 65 -5.24 3.49 1.01
C TYR A 65 -4.30 2.31 0.81
N ASN A 66 -3.10 2.42 1.37
CA ASN A 66 -2.13 1.35 1.42
C ASN A 66 -2.11 0.75 2.82
N LYS A 67 -2.70 -0.46 2.95
CA LYS A 67 -2.78 -1.18 4.22
C LYS A 67 -1.40 -1.67 4.70
N ALA A 68 -0.48 -1.99 3.79
CA ALA A 68 0.85 -2.50 4.15
C ALA A 68 1.69 -1.41 4.81
N ASP A 69 1.66 -0.21 4.24
CA ASP A 69 2.47 0.93 4.69
C ASP A 69 1.71 1.86 5.66
N CYS A 70 0.50 1.48 6.06
CA CYS A 70 -0.33 2.21 7.04
C CYS A 70 -0.54 3.71 6.71
N PHE A 71 -0.68 4.05 5.43
CA PHE A 71 -0.95 5.41 4.98
C PHE A 71 -2.09 5.49 3.97
N ALA A 72 -2.71 6.67 3.88
CA ALA A 72 -3.71 7.01 2.88
C ALA A 72 -3.32 8.29 2.15
N HIS A 73 -3.75 8.38 0.89
CA HIS A 73 -3.62 9.56 0.07
C HIS A 73 -5.01 10.06 -0.31
N ILE A 74 -5.28 11.34 -0.07
CA ILE A 74 -6.62 11.91 -0.18
C ILE A 74 -6.52 13.20 -0.98
N GLU A 75 -7.31 13.27 -2.05
CA GLU A 75 -7.48 14.46 -2.87
C GLU A 75 -8.90 14.97 -2.70
N TYR A 76 -9.04 16.17 -2.15
CA TYR A 76 -10.31 16.85 -1.94
C TYR A 76 -10.67 17.74 -3.11
N ARG A 77 -11.98 17.96 -3.31
CA ARG A 77 -12.48 18.88 -4.35
C ARG A 77 -12.29 20.36 -3.97
N LYS A 78 -12.15 20.66 -2.69
CA LYS A 78 -12.05 22.03 -2.15
C LYS A 78 -10.90 22.12 -1.17
N GLU A 79 -10.11 23.18 -1.27
CA GLU A 79 -8.98 23.47 -0.37
C GLU A 79 -9.44 23.60 1.10
N ALA A 80 -10.60 24.21 1.32
CA ALA A 80 -11.22 24.33 2.65
C ALA A 80 -11.43 22.98 3.37
N SER A 81 -11.45 21.85 2.64
CA SER A 81 -11.54 20.52 3.25
C SER A 81 -10.24 20.11 3.94
N ILE A 82 -9.09 20.53 3.41
CA ILE A 82 -7.78 20.34 4.06
C ILE A 82 -7.69 21.24 5.28
N ASP A 83 -8.15 22.49 5.18
CA ASP A 83 -8.18 23.39 6.32
C ASP A 83 -9.03 22.80 7.44
N ALA A 84 -10.22 22.27 7.12
CA ALA A 84 -11.07 21.58 8.10
C ALA A 84 -10.37 20.36 8.74
N LEU A 85 -9.62 19.58 7.97
CA LEU A 85 -8.87 18.43 8.48
C LEU A 85 -7.68 18.84 9.37
N THR A 86 -6.90 19.84 8.95
CA THR A 86 -5.65 20.26 9.62
C THR A 86 -5.87 21.24 10.77
N SER A 87 -7.02 21.92 10.81
CA SER A 87 -7.44 22.79 11.91
C SER A 87 -8.18 22.06 13.03
N THR A 88 -8.22 20.72 12.99
CA THR A 88 -8.84 19.90 14.04
C THR A 88 -8.28 20.28 15.43
N PRO A 89 -9.14 20.66 16.40
CA PRO A 89 -8.70 20.99 17.76
C PRO A 89 -8.05 19.80 18.48
N MET A 90 -7.05 20.07 19.31
CA MET A 90 -6.41 19.08 20.19
C MET A 90 -7.40 18.34 21.11
N THR A 91 -8.49 19.00 21.49
CA THR A 91 -9.53 18.47 22.39
C THR A 91 -10.48 17.49 21.70
N VAL A 92 -10.49 17.45 20.37
CA VAL A 92 -11.41 16.62 19.59
C VAL A 92 -10.77 15.28 19.26
N ALA A 93 -11.44 14.21 19.68
CA ALA A 93 -11.15 12.85 19.25
C ALA A 93 -12.35 12.32 18.46
N TYR A 94 -12.17 12.08 17.17
CA TYR A 94 -13.24 11.57 16.31
C TYR A 94 -13.52 10.11 16.62
N SER A 95 -14.80 9.77 16.84
CA SER A 95 -15.18 8.37 17.01
C SER A 95 -15.08 7.64 15.67
N LEU A 96 -14.12 6.73 15.56
CA LEU A 96 -13.97 5.82 14.43
C LEU A 96 -13.97 4.40 15.01
N PRO A 97 -15.15 3.76 15.15
CA PRO A 97 -15.21 2.45 15.78
C PRO A 97 -14.47 1.43 14.91
N ILE A 98 -13.61 0.66 15.55
CA ILE A 98 -12.96 -0.48 14.91
C ILE A 98 -14.06 -1.49 14.56
N GLN A 99 -14.17 -1.84 13.28
CA GLN A 99 -15.08 -2.90 12.87
C GLN A 99 -14.61 -4.21 13.53
N LYS A 100 -15.49 -4.84 14.30
CA LYS A 100 -15.20 -6.16 14.89
C LYS A 100 -14.95 -7.12 13.75
N ALA A 101 -13.71 -7.58 13.61
CA ALA A 101 -13.37 -8.58 12.62
C ALA A 101 -14.16 -9.87 12.93
N SER A 102 -14.94 -10.36 11.97
CA SER A 102 -15.54 -11.67 12.11
C SER A 102 -14.47 -12.75 11.98
N PHE A 103 -14.67 -13.92 12.61
CA PHE A 103 -13.78 -15.07 12.43
C PHE A 103 -13.60 -15.43 10.95
N SER A 104 -14.66 -15.32 10.14
CA SER A 104 -14.60 -15.54 8.69
C SER A 104 -13.71 -14.54 7.96
N GLN A 105 -13.68 -13.27 8.36
CA GLN A 105 -12.77 -12.26 7.80
C GLN A 105 -11.32 -12.53 8.18
N ILE A 106 -11.06 -12.91 9.43
CA ILE A 106 -9.72 -13.27 9.91
C ILE A 106 -9.19 -14.48 9.12
N VAL A 107 -10.02 -15.50 8.92
CA VAL A 107 -9.67 -16.69 8.12
C VAL A 107 -9.47 -16.35 6.64
N ALA A 108 -10.26 -15.44 6.07
CA ALA A 108 -10.09 -15.02 4.68
C ALA A 108 -8.79 -14.20 4.48
N ASP A 109 -8.48 -13.28 5.39
CA ASP A 109 -7.24 -12.51 5.38
C ASP A 109 -6.02 -13.42 5.62
N SER A 110 -6.11 -14.39 6.53
CA SER A 110 -5.04 -15.38 6.75
C SER A 110 -4.87 -16.33 5.57
N ARG A 111 -5.93 -16.65 4.82
CA ARG A 111 -5.84 -17.41 3.56
C ARG A 111 -5.09 -16.65 2.49
N LYS A 112 -5.28 -15.34 2.38
CA LYS A 112 -4.52 -14.53 1.40
C LYS A 112 -3.03 -14.43 1.72
N THR A 113 -2.65 -14.43 3.00
CA THR A 113 -1.25 -14.26 3.41
C THR A 113 -0.49 -15.58 3.57
N TRP A 114 -1.13 -16.62 4.14
CA TRP A 114 -0.45 -17.88 4.50
C TRP A 114 -1.08 -19.14 3.90
N LEU A 115 -2.34 -19.10 3.46
CA LEU A 115 -3.05 -20.24 2.88
C LEU A 115 -3.40 -19.98 1.40
N LYS A 116 -2.39 -19.66 0.60
CA LYS A 116 -2.54 -19.53 -0.85
C LYS A 116 -3.06 -20.86 -1.42
N ASN A 117 -3.97 -20.79 -2.38
CA ASN A 117 -4.52 -21.98 -3.03
C ASN A 117 -3.38 -22.74 -3.74
N ALA A 118 -3.16 -23.99 -3.34
CA ALA A 118 -2.06 -24.81 -3.84
C ALA A 118 -2.12 -25.00 -5.37
N GLU A 119 -3.31 -25.09 -5.95
CA GLU A 119 -3.49 -25.24 -7.40
C GLU A 119 -3.08 -23.97 -8.17
N ALA A 120 -3.44 -22.81 -7.64
CA ALA A 120 -3.05 -21.53 -8.22
C ALA A 120 -1.54 -21.31 -8.13
N LEU A 121 -0.92 -21.65 -6.98
CA LEU A 121 0.54 -21.59 -6.81
C LEU A 121 1.27 -22.54 -7.73
N LYS A 122 0.75 -23.76 -7.92
CA LYS A 122 1.33 -24.73 -8.85
C LYS A 122 1.34 -24.17 -10.27
N LYS A 123 0.21 -23.62 -10.74
CA LYS A 123 0.12 -23.00 -12.06
C LYS A 123 1.06 -21.81 -12.22
N GLU A 124 1.12 -20.92 -11.23
CA GLU A 124 2.04 -19.76 -11.23
C GLU A 124 3.51 -20.23 -11.30
N SER A 125 3.86 -21.30 -10.57
CA SER A 125 5.21 -21.87 -10.60
C SER A 125 5.55 -22.55 -11.94
N GLU A 126 4.59 -23.24 -12.56
CA GLU A 126 4.77 -23.86 -13.88
C GLU A 126 4.95 -22.81 -14.97
N GLU A 127 4.15 -21.74 -14.96
CA GLU A 127 4.29 -20.61 -15.89
C GLU A 127 5.62 -19.87 -15.70
N ALA A 128 6.06 -19.68 -14.46
CA ALA A 128 7.35 -19.06 -14.16
C ALA A 128 8.53 -19.93 -14.63
N LEU A 129 8.46 -21.24 -14.43
CA LEU A 129 9.47 -22.18 -14.93
C LEU A 129 9.50 -22.22 -16.45
N GLN A 130 8.34 -22.22 -17.09
CA GLN A 130 8.26 -22.22 -18.55
C GLN A 130 8.90 -20.96 -19.14
N LYS A 131 8.59 -19.77 -18.59
CA LYS A 131 9.26 -18.52 -18.98
C LYS A 131 10.77 -18.55 -18.75
N TYR A 132 11.22 -19.08 -17.62
CA TYR A 132 12.65 -19.22 -17.33
C TYR A 132 13.35 -20.12 -18.35
N PHE A 133 12.74 -21.25 -18.73
CA PHE A 133 13.30 -22.13 -19.73
C PHE A 133 13.24 -21.53 -21.14
N GLU A 134 12.15 -20.86 -21.51
CA GLU A 134 12.07 -20.11 -22.77
C GLU A 134 13.19 -19.06 -22.83
N GLU A 135 13.37 -18.23 -21.80
CA GLU A 135 14.44 -17.23 -21.73
C GLU A 135 15.85 -17.85 -21.81
N LYS A 136 16.07 -19.02 -21.17
CA LYS A 136 17.36 -19.72 -21.23
C LYS A 136 17.61 -20.41 -22.57
N ILE A 137 16.58 -20.90 -23.24
CA ILE A 137 16.69 -21.54 -24.57
C ILE A 137 16.89 -20.47 -25.64
N TYR A 138 16.18 -19.34 -25.58
CA TYR A 138 16.39 -18.22 -26.50
C TYR A 138 17.74 -17.52 -26.25
N GLY A 139 18.18 -17.37 -25.00
CA GLY A 139 19.49 -16.81 -24.68
C GLY A 139 20.70 -17.68 -25.09
N ASP A 140 20.50 -18.98 -25.36
CA ASP A 140 21.51 -19.87 -25.94
C ASP A 140 21.40 -19.95 -27.49
N GLN A 141 20.38 -19.33 -28.13
CA GLN A 141 20.20 -19.29 -29.59
C GLN A 141 20.79 -18.04 -30.28
N ASP A 142 21.12 -16.99 -29.53
CA ASP A 142 21.83 -15.82 -30.08
C ASP A 142 23.34 -15.96 -29.87
N THR A 143 24.00 -16.66 -30.79
CA THR A 143 25.30 -16.30 -31.40
C THR A 143 25.70 -17.41 -32.38
N GLU A 144 24.90 -17.61 -33.43
CA GLU A 144 25.49 -17.89 -34.74
C GLU A 144 25.79 -16.52 -35.36
N ASP A 145 26.90 -15.91 -34.92
CA ASP A 145 27.50 -14.81 -35.66
C ASP A 145 27.84 -15.36 -37.05
N GLU A 146 27.31 -14.73 -38.10
CA GLU A 146 27.66 -15.03 -39.48
C GLU A 146 29.20 -15.06 -39.62
N ASP A 147 29.71 -16.18 -40.13
CA ASP A 147 31.13 -16.51 -40.26
C ASP A 147 31.83 -15.58 -41.26
N ASP A 148 32.20 -14.38 -40.80
CA ASP A 148 33.02 -13.42 -41.55
C ASP A 148 34.50 -13.62 -41.17
N GLY A 149 35.04 -14.79 -41.52
CA GLY A 149 36.48 -15.05 -41.70
C GLY A 149 37.44 -14.78 -40.52
N GLY A 150 36.95 -14.69 -39.29
CA GLY A 150 37.72 -14.40 -38.08
C GLY A 150 37.74 -15.58 -37.10
N TRP A 151 38.90 -15.84 -36.49
CA TRP A 151 39.18 -16.92 -35.53
C TRP A 151 37.98 -17.39 -34.67
N THR A 152 37.61 -18.67 -34.82
CA THR A 152 36.56 -19.33 -34.04
C THR A 152 36.94 -19.39 -32.56
N THR A 153 36.20 -18.68 -31.71
CA THR A 153 36.39 -18.73 -30.27
C THR A 153 35.56 -19.88 -29.68
N VAL A 154 36.22 -20.95 -29.23
CA VAL A 154 35.54 -22.10 -28.63
C VAL A 154 35.02 -21.74 -27.24
N LYS A 155 33.70 -21.62 -27.07
CA LYS A 155 33.08 -21.45 -25.75
C LYS A 155 33.17 -22.75 -24.95
N PRO A 156 33.70 -22.76 -23.71
CA PRO A 156 33.82 -23.97 -22.92
C PRO A 156 32.44 -24.52 -22.53
N LYS A 157 32.29 -25.84 -22.66
CA LYS A 157 31.07 -26.58 -22.31
C LYS A 157 30.69 -26.32 -20.84
N LYS A 158 29.55 -25.64 -20.62
CA LYS A 158 29.02 -25.37 -19.26
C LYS A 158 28.85 -26.72 -18.53
N ARG A 159 29.62 -26.94 -17.46
CA ARG A 159 29.48 -28.13 -16.61
C ARG A 159 28.19 -27.99 -15.80
N CYS A 160 27.31 -28.97 -15.90
CA CYS A 160 26.23 -29.17 -14.94
C CYS A 160 26.86 -29.64 -13.62
N VAL A 161 26.83 -28.81 -12.58
CA VAL A 161 27.20 -29.24 -11.23
C VAL A 161 26.03 -30.09 -10.72
N ARG A 162 26.31 -31.38 -10.53
CA ARG A 162 25.38 -32.36 -9.93
C ARG A 162 25.24 -32.13 -8.44
#